data_AF-A0ABD0PRD7-F1
#
_entry.id   AF-A0ABD0PRD7-F1
#
_cell.length_a   1.000
_cell.length_b   1.000
_cell.length_c   1.000
_cell.angle_alpha   90.00
_cell.angle_beta   90.00
_cell.angle_gamma   90.00
#
_symmetry.space_group_name_H-M   'P 1'
#
loop_
_entity.id
_entity.type
_entity.pdbx_description
1 polymer ?
#
loop_
_entity_poly.entity_id
_entity_poly.type
_entity_poly.pdbx_seq_one_letter_code
_entity_poly.pdbx_strand_id
1 'polypeptide(L)' 'VDDPFKALVFDSTFDHYRGVVANIALFGGRVSRGDKIVSAHLGKSYEVNELGILRPDEQPTETL' A
#
# COMPACT_ATOMS: atom_id res chain seq x y z
N VAL A 1 12.85 -11.16 14.49
CA VAL A 1 11.59 -11.82 14.08
C VAL A 1 10.84 -10.75 13.32
N ASP A 2 10.86 -10.79 11.99
CA ASP A 2 10.14 -9.80 11.18
C ASP A 2 8.64 -9.92 11.44
N ASP A 3 8.01 -8.81 11.83
CA ASP A 3 6.56 -8.74 12.02
C ASP A 3 5.85 -8.94 10.67
N PRO A 4 4.75 -9.70 10.61
CA PRO A 4 3.99 -9.85 9.38
C PRO A 4 3.44 -8.48 8.93
N PHE A 5 3.46 -8.23 7.62
CA PHE A 5 2.91 -7.01 7.05
C PHE A 5 1.47 -6.79 7.50
N LYS A 6 1.24 -5.66 8.16
CA LYS A 6 -0.06 -5.19 8.62
C LYS A 6 -0.20 -3.72 8.28
N ALA A 7 -1.16 -3.43 7.42
CA ALA A 7 -1.55 -2.07 7.11
C ALA A 7 -3.07 -1.93 7.14
N LEU A 8 -3.54 -0.75 7.54
CA LEU A 8 -4.95 -0.37 7.51
C LEU A 8 -5.19 0.55 6.33
N VAL A 9 -6.09 0.17 5.43
CA VAL A 9 -6.62 1.10 4.43
C VAL A 9 -7.62 2.00 5.15
N PHE A 10 -7.34 3.29 5.22
CA PHE A 10 -8.22 4.26 5.88
C PHE A 10 -8.94 5.17 4.89
N ASP A 11 -8.35 5.38 3.71
CA ASP A 11 -8.95 6.17 2.64
C ASP A 11 -8.56 5.59 1.27
N SER A 12 -9.36 5.84 0.26
CA SER A 12 -9.04 5.49 -1.12
C SER A 12 -9.47 6.62 -2.05
N THR A 13 -8.56 7.03 -2.92
CA THR A 13 -8.79 8.06 -3.91
C THR A 13 -8.77 7.44 -5.29
N PHE A 14 -9.63 7.92 -6.19
CA PHE A 14 -9.64 7.47 -7.58
C PHE A 14 -8.86 8.45 -8.45
N ASP A 15 -7.78 7.97 -9.05
CA ASP A 15 -6.98 8.67 -10.06
C ASP A 15 -7.39 8.13 -11.44
N HIS A 16 -7.70 9.01 -12.39
CA HIS A 16 -8.18 8.62 -13.72
C HIS A 16 -7.14 7.83 -14.54
N TYR A 17 -5.85 7.98 -14.26
CA TYR A 17 -4.75 7.32 -14.95
C TYR A 17 -4.24 6.10 -14.18
N ARG A 18 -4.17 6.20 -12.84
CA ARG A 18 -3.61 5.16 -11.96
C ARG A 18 -4.65 4.21 -11.38
N GLY A 19 -5.93 4.56 -11.47
CA GLY A 19 -7.03 3.80 -10.90
C GLY A 19 -7.23 4.10 -9.41
N VAL A 20 -7.56 3.07 -8.63
CA VAL A 20 -7.79 3.23 -7.18
C VAL A 20 -6.46 3.30 -6.45
N VAL A 21 -6.16 4.45 -5.85
CA VAL A 21 -5.02 4.67 -4.96
C VAL A 21 -5.52 4.49 -3.53
N ALA A 22 -5.00 3.48 -2.83
CA ALA A 22 -5.37 3.21 -1.45
C ALA A 22 -4.37 3.86 -0.48
N ASN A 23 -4.86 4.74 0.38
CA ASN A 23 -4.07 5.32 1.46
C ASN A 23 -4.04 4.36 2.64
N ILE A 24 -2.84 3.92 2.99
CA ILE A 24 -2.63 2.93 4.02
C ILE A 24 -1.79 3.49 5.18
N ALA A 25 -2.16 3.09 6.40
CA ALA A 25 -1.33 3.28 7.57
C ALA A 25 -0.62 1.95 7.88
N LEU A 26 0.71 1.96 7.84
CA LEU A 26 1.54 0.80 8.18
C LEU A 26 1.63 0.65 9.71
N PHE A 27 1.29 -0.54 10.22
CA PHE A 27 1.35 -0.86 11.65
C PHE A 27 2.49 -1.81 11.99
N GLY A 28 2.92 -2.64 11.04
CA GLY A 28 3.99 -3.61 11.25
C GLY A 28 4.40 -4.30 9.96
N GLY A 29 5.64 -4.79 9.94
CA GLY A 29 6.28 -5.35 8.75
C GLY A 29 6.78 -4.27 7.79
N ARG A 30 7.04 -4.69 6.56
CA ARG A 30 7.59 -3.88 5.47
C ARG A 30 6.83 -4.21 4.18
N VAL A 31 6.66 -3.24 3.30
CA VAL A 31 6.12 -3.48 1.96
C VAL A 31 6.98 -2.79 0.92
N SER A 32 7.30 -3.52 -0.15
CA SER A 32 8.11 -3.04 -1.27
C SER A 32 7.32 -3.10 -2.57
N ARG A 33 7.76 -2.32 -3.56
CA ARG A 33 7.18 -2.40 -4.90
C ARG A 33 7.35 -3.81 -5.47
N GLY A 34 6.29 -4.37 -6.04
CA GLY A 34 6.24 -5.75 -6.55
C GLY A 34 5.85 -6.80 -5.50
N ASP A 35 5.68 -6.42 -4.24
CA ASP A 35 5.15 -7.35 -3.24
C ASP A 35 3.68 -7.71 -3.53
N LYS A 36 3.33 -8.96 -3.23
CA LYS A 36 1.96 -9.43 -3.31
C LYS A 36 1.30 -9.34 -1.94
N ILE A 37 0.35 -8.42 -1.82
CA ILE A 37 -0.47 -8.24 -0.62
C ILE A 37 -1.81 -8.94 -0.78
N VAL A 38 -2.42 -9.33 0.33
CA VAL A 38 -3.73 -9.98 0.32
C VAL A 38 -4.71 -9.16 1.13
N SER A 39 -5.88 -8.88 0.55
CA SER A 39 -6.98 -8.26 1.29
C SER A 39 -7.48 -9.24 2.34
N ALA A 40 -7.39 -8.87 3.61
CA ALA A 40 -7.90 -9.70 4.71
C ALA A 40 -9.42 -9.95 4.61
N HIS A 41 -10.18 -9.05 3.98
CA HIS A 41 -11.63 -9.17 3.84
C HIS A 41 -12.04 -10.03 2.64
N LEU A 42 -11.46 -9.79 1.45
CA LEU A 42 -11.85 -10.50 0.22
C LEU A 42 -11.00 -11.76 -0.05
N GLY A 43 -9.86 -11.91 0.60
CA GLY A 43 -8.87 -12.96 0.27
C GLY A 43 -8.26 -12.80 -1.13
N LYS A 44 -8.47 -11.65 -1.79
CA LYS A 44 -7.88 -11.36 -3.11
C LYS A 44 -6.44 -10.90 -2.94
N SER A 45 -5.56 -11.44 -3.78
CA SER A 45 -4.18 -11.01 -3.91
C SER A 45 -4.07 -9.83 -4.87
N TYR A 46 -3.27 -8.84 -4.48
CA TYR A 46 -2.96 -7.65 -5.26
C TYR A 46 -1.44 -7.48 -5.34
N GLU A 47 -0.97 -6.93 -6.44
CA GLU A 47 0.45 -6.59 -6.62
C GLU A 47 0.63 -5.10 -6.37
N VAL A 48 1.64 -4.76 -5.58
CA VAL A 48 1.98 -3.37 -5.26
C VAL A 48 2.72 -2.76 -6.44
N ASN A 49 1.98 -2.04 -7.28
CA ASN A 49 2.54 -1.38 -8.47
C ASN A 49 3.40 -0.17 -8.10
N GLU A 50 2.93 0.65 -7.16
CA GLU A 50 3.56 1.89 -6.77
C GLU A 50 3.37 2.11 -5.26
N LEU A 51 4.39 2.65 -4.61
CA LEU A 51 4.37 3.04 -3.21
C LEU A 51 4.83 4.49 -3.13
N GLY A 52 4.21 5.26 -2.24
CA GLY A 52 4.59 6.64 -2.02
C GLY A 52 4.27 7.07 -0.59
N ILE A 53 4.99 8.10 -0.13
CA ILE A 53 4.68 8.80 1.12
C ILE A 53 4.07 10.14 0.75
N LEU A 54 2.91 10.44 1.32
CA LEU A 54 2.23 11.71 1.14
C LEU A 54 2.76 12.72 2.19
N ARG A 55 3.69 13.61 1.79
CA ARG A 55 4.18 14.72 2.62
C ARG A 55 4.80 15.84 1.77
N PRO A 56 4.25 17.07 1.81
CA PRO A 56 2.90 17.44 1.37
C PRO A 56 2.58 17.06 -0.09
N ASP A 57 3.61 16.78 -0.89
CA ASP A 57 3.52 16.18 -2.22
C ASP A 57 3.72 14.65 -2.15
N GLU A 58 3.29 13.93 -3.17
CA GLU A 58 3.53 12.48 -3.33
C GLU A 58 5.02 12.26 -3.63
N GLN A 59 5.74 11.58 -2.72
CA GLN A 59 7.09 11.11 -3.00
C GLN A 59 7.10 9.59 -3.20
N PRO A 60 7.41 9.09 -4.42
CA PRO A 60 7.50 7.67 -4.65
C PRO A 60 8.64 7.07 -3.82
N THR A 61 8.37 5.94 -3.16
CA THR A 61 9.35 5.17 -2.39
C THR A 61 9.37 3.74 -2.89
N GLU A 62 10.51 3.08 -2.80
CA GLU A 62 10.61 1.66 -3.13
C GLU A 62 10.18 0.77 -1.96
N THR A 63 10.12 1.33 -0.75
CA THR A 63 9.74 0.60 0.45
C THR A 63 9.11 1.51 1.51
N LEU A 64 8.08 1.00 2.20
CA LEU A 64 7.52 1.49 3.47
C LEU A 64 7.82 0.54 4.63
#